data_AF-A0ABC9YCU7-F1
#
_entry.id   AF-A0ABC9YCU7-F1
#
_cell.length_a   1.000
_cell.length_b   1.000
_cell.length_c   1.000
_cell.angle_alpha   90.00
_cell.angle_beta   90.00
_cell.angle_gamma   90.00
#
_symmetry.space_group_name_H-M   'P 1'
#
loop_
_entity.id
_entity.type
_entity.pdbx_description
1 polymer ?
#
loop_
_entity_poly.entity_id
_entity_poly.type
_entity_poly.pdbx_seq_one_letter_code
_entity_poly.pdbx_strand_id
1 'polypeptide(L)'
;MRERYPFSEDDVCHPGKWTTMERGIQYLRELAMQEMVYYDPDNGQLPTDPDEVQCTRPMWRKFVQSAPLSYANSLAVIDWKGEEAPMVDEMAGRLRQYKGSISSSLVSAVEKLFWNFQQLKEDMSYSSTCTDQYLTY
;
A
#
# COMPACT_ATOMS: atom_id res chain seq x y z
N MET A 1 -37.77 7.84 7.38
CA MET A 1 -36.66 7.10 6.75
C MET A 1 -35.75 8.16 6.16
N ARG A 2 -34.70 8.57 6.88
CA ARG A 2 -33.87 9.72 6.51
C ARG A 2 -32.77 9.19 5.60
N GLU A 3 -32.85 9.53 4.33
CA GLU A 3 -31.90 9.17 3.28
C GLU A 3 -30.57 9.86 3.63
N ARG A 4 -29.65 9.14 4.29
CA ARG A 4 -28.26 9.59 4.41
C ARG A 4 -27.76 9.71 2.99
N TYR A 5 -27.42 10.91 2.55
CA TYR A 5 -26.80 11.11 1.25
C TYR A 5 -25.54 10.25 1.22
N PRO A 6 -25.54 9.13 0.48
CA PRO A 6 -24.42 8.25 0.50
C PRO A 6 -23.34 9.03 -0.22
N PHE A 7 -22.12 8.95 0.29
CA PHE A 7 -20.90 8.95 -0.50
C PHE A 7 -21.18 8.38 -1.91
N SER A 8 -21.63 9.21 -2.83
CA SER A 8 -22.22 8.74 -4.07
C SER A 8 -21.08 8.09 -4.85
N GLU A 9 -21.34 6.91 -5.41
CA GLU A 9 -20.36 6.19 -6.22
C GLU A 9 -19.99 6.97 -7.50
N ASP A 10 -20.69 8.09 -7.75
CA ASP A 10 -20.62 8.94 -8.94
C ASP A 10 -19.53 10.02 -8.91
N ASP A 11 -18.82 10.23 -7.79
CA ASP A 11 -17.65 11.10 -7.81
C ASP A 11 -16.50 10.34 -8.51
N VAL A 12 -16.38 10.56 -9.83
CA VAL A 12 -15.48 9.85 -10.73
C VAL A 12 -14.09 9.74 -10.11
N CYS A 13 -13.77 8.54 -9.62
CA CYS A 13 -12.49 8.29 -9.00
C CYS A 13 -11.45 8.17 -10.12
N HIS A 14 -10.76 9.28 -10.40
CA HIS A 14 -9.66 9.25 -11.36
C HIS A 14 -8.53 8.37 -10.83
N PRO A 15 -8.11 7.32 -11.56
CA PRO A 15 -6.97 6.52 -11.14
C PRO A 15 -5.72 7.40 -11.05
N GLY A 16 -4.91 7.21 -9.99
CA GLY A 16 -3.66 7.94 -9.79
C GLY A 16 -3.77 9.24 -8.97
N LYS A 17 -4.81 9.42 -8.14
CA LYS A 17 -4.88 10.57 -7.21
C LYS A 17 -3.71 10.62 -6.23
N TRP A 18 -3.10 9.48 -5.93
CA TRP A 18 -1.87 9.39 -5.16
C TRP A 18 -0.90 8.40 -5.81
N THR A 19 0.40 8.63 -5.66
CA THR A 19 1.46 7.82 -6.30
C THR A 19 2.37 7.10 -5.32
N THR A 20 2.38 7.55 -4.06
CA THR A 20 3.19 7.01 -2.97
C THR A 20 2.28 6.63 -1.81
N MET A 21 2.66 5.63 -1.01
CA MET A 21 1.86 5.20 0.14
C MET A 21 1.56 6.35 1.12
N GLU A 22 2.50 7.27 1.34
CA GLU A 22 2.31 8.43 2.22
C GLU A 22 1.21 9.37 1.72
N ARG A 23 1.22 9.69 0.42
CA ARG A 23 0.12 10.43 -0.21
C ARG A 23 -1.20 9.63 -0.22
N GLY A 24 -1.13 8.31 -0.32
CA GLY A 24 -2.31 7.44 -0.15
C GLY A 24 -2.92 7.60 1.23
N ILE A 25 -2.11 7.51 2.29
CA ILE A 25 -2.57 7.71 3.67
C ILE A 25 -3.17 9.11 3.85
N GLN A 26 -2.55 10.14 3.27
CA GLN A 26 -3.11 11.50 3.28
C GLN A 26 -4.48 11.54 2.59
N TYR A 27 -4.62 10.91 1.42
CA TYR A 27 -5.89 10.84 0.70
C TYR A 27 -6.95 10.05 1.47
N LEU A 28 -6.58 8.98 2.19
CA LEU A 28 -7.51 8.25 3.06
C LEU A 28 -8.08 9.15 4.17
N ARG A 29 -7.25 10.02 4.76
CA ARG A 29 -7.69 11.03 5.74
C ARG A 29 -8.57 12.10 5.12
N GLU A 30 -8.30 12.50 3.87
CA GLU A 30 -9.18 13.41 3.14
C GLU A 30 -10.57 12.82 2.91
N LEU A 31 -10.65 11.53 2.56
CA LEU A 31 -11.94 10.83 2.46
C LEU A 31 -12.65 10.76 3.83
N ALA A 32 -11.90 10.57 4.92
CA ALA A 32 -12.44 10.60 6.27
C ALA A 32 -13.02 11.97 6.65
N MET A 33 -12.30 13.05 6.33
CA MET A 33 -12.79 14.42 6.52
C MET A 33 -14.08 14.69 5.72
N GLN A 34 -14.22 14.11 4.53
CA GLN A 34 -15.46 14.24 3.77
C GLN A 34 -16.62 13.55 4.50
N GLU A 35 -16.46 12.31 4.93
CA GLU A 35 -17.47 11.60 5.72
C GLU A 35 -17.83 12.37 7.01
N MET A 36 -16.84 13.00 7.65
CA MET A 36 -17.04 13.87 8.81
C MET A 36 -17.92 15.08 8.48
N VAL A 37 -17.60 15.84 7.43
CA VAL A 37 -18.35 17.05 7.04
C VAL A 37 -19.79 16.74 6.66
N TYR A 38 -20.04 15.57 6.06
CA TYR A 38 -21.38 15.14 5.66
C TYR A 38 -22.13 14.33 6.74
N TYR A 39 -21.56 14.21 7.95
CA TYR A 39 -22.20 13.51 9.06
C TYR A 39 -23.37 14.31 9.65
N ASP A 40 -24.49 13.63 9.93
CA ASP A 40 -25.70 14.23 10.52
C ASP A 40 -25.43 14.63 11.99
N PRO A 41 -25.43 15.93 12.35
CA PRO A 41 -25.15 16.39 13.71
C PRO A 41 -26.15 15.90 14.76
N ASP A 42 -27.31 15.37 14.35
CA ASP A 42 -28.31 14.80 15.26
C ASP A 42 -27.88 13.47 15.92
N ASN A 43 -26.79 12.83 15.44
CA ASN A 43 -26.37 11.48 15.87
C ASN A 43 -25.19 11.42 16.87
N GLY A 44 -24.73 12.55 17.42
CA GLY A 44 -23.72 12.60 18.47
C GLY A 44 -22.48 13.46 18.13
N GLN A 45 -21.53 13.53 19.06
CA GLN A 45 -20.25 14.22 18.84
C GLN A 45 -19.45 13.49 17.77
N LEU A 46 -19.21 14.17 16.66
CA LEU A 46 -18.30 13.70 15.63
C LEU A 46 -16.86 13.69 16.16
N PRO A 47 -16.02 12.71 15.79
CA PRO A 47 -14.59 12.81 15.99
C PRO A 47 -14.08 14.15 15.45
N THR A 48 -13.13 14.77 16.15
CA THR A 48 -12.47 16.00 15.64
C THR A 48 -11.27 15.64 14.77
N ASP A 49 -10.73 14.42 14.94
CA ASP A 49 -9.59 13.90 14.21
C ASP A 49 -10.05 12.90 13.12
N PRO A 50 -9.66 13.10 11.84
CA PRO A 50 -9.91 12.12 10.78
C PRO A 50 -9.30 10.74 11.04
N ASP A 51 -8.24 10.63 11.85
CA ASP A 51 -7.61 9.36 12.20
C ASP A 51 -8.49 8.47 13.11
N GLU A 52 -9.42 9.08 13.86
CA GLU A 52 -10.38 8.41 14.75
C GLU A 52 -11.68 7.97 14.04
N VAL A 53 -11.85 8.35 12.76
CA VAL A 53 -13.02 7.97 11.97
C VAL A 53 -12.93 6.49 11.59
N GLN A 54 -14.05 5.77 11.69
CA GLN A 54 -14.14 4.41 11.14
C GLN A 54 -13.99 4.46 9.62
N CYS A 55 -13.00 3.77 9.09
CA CYS A 55 -12.83 3.60 7.66
C CYS A 55 -13.97 2.74 7.14
N THR A 56 -14.88 3.29 6.35
CA THR A 56 -16.05 2.54 5.85
C THR A 56 -15.68 1.73 4.61
N ARG A 57 -16.43 0.67 4.30
CA ARG A 57 -16.22 -0.10 3.05
C ARG A 57 -16.33 0.77 1.78
N PRO A 58 -17.29 1.71 1.66
CA PRO A 58 -17.32 2.66 0.55
C PRO A 58 -16.06 3.53 0.50
N MET A 59 -15.64 4.10 1.63
CA MET A 59 -14.41 4.90 1.73
C MET A 59 -13.20 4.11 1.20
N TRP A 60 -13.02 2.87 1.67
CA TRP A 60 -11.94 2.00 1.22
C TRP A 60 -12.01 1.68 -0.27
N ARG A 61 -13.20 1.44 -0.80
CA ARG A 61 -13.39 1.19 -2.24
C ARG A 61 -12.89 2.37 -3.08
N LYS A 62 -13.29 3.61 -2.74
CA LYS A 62 -12.77 4.79 -3.47
C LYS A 62 -11.27 4.97 -3.27
N PHE A 63 -10.74 4.69 -2.07
CA PHE A 63 -9.30 4.70 -1.84
C PHE A 63 -8.57 3.73 -2.78
N VAL A 64 -9.01 2.47 -2.88
CA VAL A 64 -8.40 1.46 -3.77
C VAL A 64 -8.55 1.84 -5.25
N GLN A 65 -9.71 2.36 -5.67
CA GLN A 65 -9.94 2.81 -7.05
C GLN A 65 -9.08 4.02 -7.45
N SER A 66 -8.73 4.88 -6.48
CA SER A 66 -7.86 6.03 -6.70
C SER A 66 -6.36 5.66 -6.80
N ALA A 67 -6.02 4.43 -6.39
CA ALA A 67 -4.65 3.97 -6.31
C ALA A 67 -4.04 3.77 -7.71
N PRO A 68 -2.70 3.90 -7.84
CA PRO A 68 -1.98 3.39 -9.00
C PRO A 68 -2.19 1.88 -9.12
N LEU A 69 -2.18 1.37 -10.35
CA LEU A 69 -2.39 -0.06 -10.63
C LEU A 69 -1.39 -0.96 -9.86
N SER A 70 -0.17 -0.48 -9.63
CA SER A 70 0.87 -1.18 -8.86
C SER A 70 0.47 -1.46 -7.41
N TYR A 71 -0.47 -0.70 -6.85
CA TYR A 71 -0.98 -0.88 -5.50
C TYR A 71 -2.40 -1.45 -5.48
N ALA A 72 -3.26 -1.06 -6.44
CA ALA A 72 -4.68 -1.40 -6.43
C ALA A 72 -4.97 -2.89 -6.21
N ASN A 73 -4.28 -3.78 -6.95
CA ASN A 73 -4.49 -5.23 -6.85
C ASN A 73 -4.14 -5.79 -5.46
N SER A 74 -3.03 -5.34 -4.87
CA SER A 74 -2.63 -5.80 -3.54
C SER A 74 -3.49 -5.21 -2.44
N LEU A 75 -3.89 -3.95 -2.58
CA LEU A 75 -4.77 -3.28 -1.61
C LEU A 75 -6.18 -3.88 -1.60
N ALA A 76 -6.69 -4.33 -2.75
CA ALA A 76 -7.97 -5.02 -2.84
C ALA A 76 -8.02 -6.32 -2.01
N VAL A 77 -6.85 -6.91 -1.70
CA VAL A 77 -6.72 -8.15 -0.91
C VAL A 77 -6.57 -7.86 0.58
N ILE A 78 -6.39 -6.61 1.00
CA ILE A 78 -6.33 -6.26 2.42
C ILE A 78 -7.64 -6.67 3.09
N ASP A 79 -7.51 -7.62 4.00
CA ASP A 79 -8.63 -8.31 4.60
C ASP A 79 -9.40 -7.42 5.59
N TRP A 80 -10.72 -7.44 5.47
CA TRP A 80 -11.64 -6.67 6.29
C TRP A 80 -12.15 -7.47 7.49
N LYS A 81 -11.27 -8.30 8.07
CA LYS A 81 -11.60 -9.46 8.93
C LYS A 81 -12.31 -9.19 10.27
N GLY A 82 -12.81 -7.97 10.52
CA GLY A 82 -13.57 -7.61 11.71
C GLY A 82 -15.05 -7.39 11.44
N GLU A 83 -15.90 -7.67 12.43
CA GLU A 83 -17.30 -7.21 12.45
C GLU A 83 -17.36 -5.67 12.54
N GLU A 84 -16.38 -5.06 13.22
CA GLU A 84 -16.23 -3.62 13.33
C GLU A 84 -15.26 -3.07 12.28
N ALA A 85 -15.61 -1.90 11.72
CA ALA A 85 -14.78 -1.22 10.74
C ALA A 85 -13.52 -0.64 11.42
N PRO A 86 -12.31 -0.89 10.88
CA PRO A 86 -11.07 -0.37 11.46
C PRO A 86 -11.04 1.16 11.38
N MET A 87 -10.35 1.79 12.32
CA MET A 87 -10.11 3.25 12.26
C MET A 87 -9.17 3.60 11.10
N VAL A 88 -9.25 4.85 10.64
CA VAL A 88 -8.36 5.37 9.59
C VAL A 88 -6.89 5.26 10.00
N ASP A 89 -6.53 5.50 11.26
CA ASP A 89 -5.15 5.33 11.72
C ASP A 89 -4.68 3.87 11.65
N GLU A 90 -5.54 2.91 12.03
CA GLU A 90 -5.20 1.49 11.93
C GLU A 90 -4.93 1.10 10.47
N MET A 91 -5.78 1.57 9.55
CA MET A 91 -5.58 1.36 8.12
C MET A 91 -4.30 2.04 7.62
N ALA A 92 -3.98 3.24 8.10
CA ALA A 92 -2.72 3.90 7.79
C ALA A 92 -1.51 3.09 8.30
N GLY A 93 -1.60 2.49 9.49
CA GLY A 93 -0.61 1.56 10.03
C GLY A 93 -0.41 0.34 9.13
N ARG A 94 -1.49 -0.31 8.71
CA ARG A 94 -1.46 -1.46 7.78
C ARG A 94 -0.82 -1.09 6.44
N LEU A 95 -1.14 0.08 5.89
CA LEU A 95 -0.55 0.59 4.65
C LEU A 95 0.96 0.83 4.78
N ARG A 96 1.42 1.42 5.90
CA ARG A 96 2.85 1.59 6.21
C ARG A 96 3.56 0.24 6.34
N GLN A 97 2.95 -0.72 7.05
CA GLN A 97 3.49 -2.06 7.22
C GLN A 97 3.64 -2.79 5.88
N TYR A 98 2.62 -2.72 5.03
CA TYR A 98 2.64 -3.29 3.68
C TYR A 98 3.78 -2.69 2.83
N LYS A 99 3.93 -1.36 2.81
CA LYS A 99 5.06 -0.70 2.13
C LYS A 99 6.41 -1.18 2.67
N GLY A 100 6.54 -1.29 4.00
CA GLY A 100 7.76 -1.76 4.66
C GLY A 100 8.10 -3.20 4.26
N SER A 101 7.10 -4.09 4.23
CA SER A 101 7.25 -5.48 3.83
C SER A 101 7.73 -5.62 2.38
N ILE A 102 7.13 -4.89 1.44
CA ILE A 102 7.57 -4.87 0.04
C ILE A 102 9.01 -4.38 -0.07
N SER A 103 9.30 -3.26 0.59
CA SER A 103 10.63 -2.63 0.53
C SER A 103 11.71 -3.59 1.04
N SER A 104 11.45 -4.26 2.17
CA SER A 104 12.35 -5.27 2.73
C SER A 104 12.51 -6.48 1.81
N SER A 105 11.42 -6.97 1.22
CA SER A 105 11.46 -8.10 0.28
C SER A 105 12.29 -7.77 -0.97
N LEU A 106 12.12 -6.58 -1.53
CA LEU A 106 12.88 -6.11 -2.69
C LEU A 106 14.38 -5.97 -2.37
N VAL A 107 14.72 -5.35 -1.23
CA VAL A 107 16.12 -5.25 -0.78
C VAL A 107 16.74 -6.64 -0.65
N SER A 108 16.05 -7.58 -0.01
CA SER A 108 16.55 -8.96 0.12
C SER A 108 16.74 -9.67 -1.22
N ALA A 109 15.82 -9.47 -2.17
CA ALA A 109 15.96 -10.05 -3.51
C ALA A 109 17.17 -9.50 -4.26
N VAL A 110 17.41 -8.18 -4.16
CA VAL A 110 18.58 -7.52 -4.76
C VAL A 110 19.87 -8.00 -4.13
N GLU A 111 19.94 -8.11 -2.80
CA GLU A 111 21.11 -8.64 -2.10
C GLU A 111 21.44 -10.08 -2.52
N LYS A 112 20.43 -10.95 -2.63
CA LYS A 112 20.63 -12.33 -3.12
C LYS A 112 21.18 -12.36 -4.54
N LEU A 113 20.64 -11.53 -5.44
CA LEU A 113 21.14 -11.43 -6.81
C LEU A 113 22.57 -10.90 -6.86
N PHE A 114 22.91 -9.92 -6.00
CA PHE A 114 24.26 -9.40 -5.89
C PHE A 114 25.26 -10.49 -5.48
N TRP A 115 24.94 -11.28 -4.44
CA TRP A 115 25.79 -12.37 -4.00
C TRP A 115 25.94 -13.47 -5.06
N ASN A 116 24.85 -13.85 -5.72
CA ASN A 116 24.90 -14.82 -6.82
C ASN A 116 25.80 -14.33 -7.97
N PHE A 117 25.76 -13.04 -8.28
CA PHE A 117 26.62 -12.45 -9.31
C PHE A 117 28.10 -12.47 -8.92
N GLN A 118 28.43 -12.17 -7.66
CA GLN A 118 29.82 -12.27 -7.18
C GLN A 118 30.34 -13.70 -7.25
N GLN A 119 29.53 -14.68 -6.83
CA GLN A 119 29.90 -16.09 -6.91
C GLN A 119 30.17 -16.52 -8.36
N LEU A 120 29.28 -16.18 -9.28
CA LEU A 120 29.47 -16.49 -10.70
C LEU A 120 30.73 -15.85 -11.29
N LYS A 121 31.07 -14.62 -10.87
CA LYS A 121 32.30 -13.95 -11.28
C LYS A 121 33.54 -14.68 -10.76
N GLU A 122 33.51 -15.11 -9.50
CA GLU A 122 34.59 -15.90 -8.91
C GLU A 122 34.75 -17.23 -9.65
N ASP A 123 33.68 -17.98 -9.85
CA ASP A 123 33.69 -19.27 -10.55
C ASP A 123 34.27 -19.16 -11.97
N MET A 124 33.90 -18.10 -12.71
CA MET A 124 34.43 -17.83 -14.04
C MET A 124 35.92 -17.45 -14.02
N SER A 125 36.36 -16.72 -12.99
CA SER A 125 37.78 -16.37 -12.82
C SER A 125 38.64 -17.60 -12.54
N TYR A 126 38.18 -18.50 -11.68
CA TYR A 126 38.88 -19.75 -11.36
C TYR A 126 38.96 -20.69 -12.58
N SER A 127 37.89 -20.77 -13.37
CA SER A 127 37.89 -21.63 -14.57
C SER A 127 38.86 -21.14 -15.66
N SER A 128 39.03 -19.83 -15.85
CA SER A 128 39.98 -19.28 -16.84
C SER A 128 41.43 -19.53 -16.46
N THR A 129 41.76 -19.44 -15.16
CA THR A 129 43.12 -19.73 -14.67
C THR A 129 43.47 -21.22 -14.76
N CYS A 130 42.48 -22.12 -14.66
CA CYS A 130 42.69 -23.56 -14.80
C CYS A 130 43.05 -23.91 -16.26
N THR A 131 42.39 -23.30 -17.25
CA THR A 131 42.67 -23.56 -18.67
C THR A 131 44.06 -23.09 -19.12
N ASP A 132 44.58 -21.99 -18.56
CA ASP A 132 45.93 -21.51 -18.89
C ASP A 132 47.04 -22.42 -18.33
N GLN A 133 46.80 -23.13 -17.23
CA GLN A 133 47.77 -24.06 -16.64
C GLN A 133 47.99 -25.35 -17.47
N TYR A 134 47.07 -25.70 -18.38
CA TYR A 134 47.18 -26.87 -19.25
C TYR A 134 47.78 -26.58 -20.63
N LEU A 135 48.07 -25.31 -20.96
CA LEU A 135 48.61 -24.89 -22.27
C LEU A 135 50.11 -24.52 -22.24
N THR A 136 50.80 -24.69 -21.11
CA THR A 136 52.23 -24.35 -20.94
C THR A 136 53.19 -25.55 -21.06
N TYR A 137 52.83 -26.63 -21.76
CA TYR A 137 53.73 -27.76 -22.05
C TYR A 137 53.93 -27.99 -23.54
#